data_AF-A0A968QK16-F1
#
_entry.id   AF-A0A968QK16-F1
#
_cell.length_a   1.000
_cell.length_b   1.000
_cell.length_c   1.000
_cell.angle_alpha   90.00
_cell.angle_beta   90.00
_cell.angle_gamma   90.00
#
_symmetry.space_group_name_H-M   'P 1'
#
loop_
_entity.id
_entity.type
_entity.pdbx_description
1 polymer ?
#
loop_
_entity_poly.entity_id
_entity_poly.type
_entity_poly.pdbx_seq_one_letter_code
_entity_poly.pdbx_strand_id
1 'polypeptide(L)'
;ANGTDRVTVTYTNTSDSDVLVPLLSLEAENALLRPNGESQFDETQIQFLALSDNGDAGVLAPGESNTFTAEFIPDGTADQEINFSVDSLDSGQVIDWESLRESSRPDDIPPEAWNKVYDNFLAEVGTTVEDYQQLLIENADYLSELGESEPNADNLLAFEFQQASDFGSITQRYSLGSLVAIANLLAIAT
;
A
#
# COMPACT_ATOMS: atom_id res chain seq x y z
N ALA A 1 4.00 -23.43 14.34
CA ALA A 1 3.62 -22.84 15.64
C ALA A 1 2.31 -22.12 15.44
N ASN A 2 1.31 -22.27 16.33
CA ASN A 2 0.00 -21.62 16.20
C ASN A 2 -0.03 -20.24 16.87
N GLY A 3 0.98 -19.42 16.61
CA GLY A 3 1.09 -18.06 17.14
C GLY A 3 1.03 -17.05 16.01
N THR A 4 0.27 -15.98 16.21
CA THR A 4 0.47 -14.73 15.46
C THR A 4 1.67 -14.03 16.06
N ASP A 5 2.65 -13.73 15.22
CA ASP A 5 3.86 -12.99 15.56
C ASP A 5 3.88 -11.64 14.82
N ARG A 6 4.87 -10.79 15.12
CA ARG A 6 4.99 -9.44 14.56
C ARG A 6 6.38 -9.21 13.98
N VAL A 7 6.43 -8.53 12.84
CA VAL A 7 7.64 -7.99 12.23
C VAL A 7 7.57 -6.47 12.27
N THR A 8 8.63 -5.81 12.74
CA THR A 8 8.71 -4.36 12.83
C THR A 8 9.87 -3.88 11.97
N VAL A 9 9.55 -3.04 11.00
CA VAL A 9 10.51 -2.31 10.16
C VAL A 9 10.78 -0.97 10.82
N THR A 10 12.04 -0.67 11.11
CA THR A 10 12.47 0.66 11.58
C THR A 10 13.16 1.36 10.43
N TYR A 11 12.75 2.60 10.15
CA TYR A 11 13.35 3.44 9.11
C TYR A 11 13.74 4.80 9.69
N THR A 12 14.79 5.38 9.11
CA THR A 12 15.38 6.63 9.57
C THR A 12 15.84 7.45 8.37
N ASN A 13 15.48 8.73 8.32
CA ASN A 13 16.14 9.65 7.41
C ASN A 13 17.56 9.95 7.92
N THR A 14 18.55 9.39 7.24
CA THR A 14 19.98 9.55 7.59
C THR A 14 20.66 10.69 6.85
N SER A 15 19.91 11.45 6.04
CA SER A 15 20.42 12.62 5.34
C SER A 15 20.34 13.89 6.21
N ASP A 16 20.95 14.96 5.72
CA ASP A 16 20.95 16.27 6.38
C ASP A 16 19.81 17.19 5.90
N SER A 17 18.87 16.66 5.10
CA SER A 17 17.73 17.41 4.55
C SER A 17 16.42 16.64 4.73
N ASP A 18 15.30 17.34 4.63
CA ASP A 18 13.98 16.71 4.54
C ASP A 18 13.94 15.79 3.31
N VAL A 19 13.33 14.62 3.47
CA VAL A 19 13.10 13.67 2.37
C VAL A 19 11.63 13.31 2.31
N LEU A 20 11.10 13.14 1.09
CA LEU A 20 9.80 12.52 0.91
C LEU A 20 9.83 11.10 1.45
N VAL A 21 8.73 10.66 2.06
CA VAL A 21 8.61 9.31 2.59
C VAL A 21 8.71 8.30 1.45
N PRO A 22 9.62 7.32 1.51
CA PRO A 22 9.72 6.31 0.48
C PRO A 22 8.55 5.32 0.55
N LEU A 23 8.11 4.84 -0.61
CA LEU A 23 7.30 3.64 -0.73
C LEU A 23 8.20 2.40 -0.59
N LEU A 24 7.93 1.59 0.42
CA LEU A 24 8.69 0.37 0.74
C LEU A 24 7.82 -0.86 0.58
N SER A 25 8.44 -1.98 0.24
CA SER A 25 7.80 -3.29 0.16
C SER A 25 8.41 -4.22 1.19
N LEU A 26 7.60 -4.70 2.13
CA LEU A 26 7.96 -5.75 3.09
C LEU A 26 7.56 -7.10 2.51
N GLU A 27 8.54 -7.97 2.28
CA GLU A 27 8.32 -9.33 1.80
C GLU A 27 8.56 -10.35 2.91
N ALA A 28 7.79 -11.43 2.89
CA ALA A 28 7.89 -12.55 3.83
C ALA A 28 8.03 -13.88 3.08
N GLU A 29 9.08 -14.63 3.42
CA GLU A 29 9.30 -15.99 2.93
C GLU A 29 8.91 -17.00 4.02
N ASN A 30 8.17 -18.06 3.65
CA ASN A 30 7.64 -19.07 4.56
C ASN A 30 6.68 -18.53 5.64
N ALA A 31 6.10 -17.35 5.40
CA ALA A 31 5.13 -16.71 6.26
C ALA A 31 4.06 -15.98 5.45
N LEU A 32 2.87 -15.90 6.05
CA LEU A 32 1.77 -15.09 5.55
C LEU A 32 1.63 -13.88 6.47
N LEU A 33 1.62 -12.71 5.86
CA LEU A 33 1.40 -11.40 6.45
C LEU A 33 -0.09 -11.11 6.55
N ARG A 34 -0.45 -10.26 7.51
CA ARG A 34 -1.78 -9.68 7.63
C ARG A 34 -1.71 -8.18 7.33
N PRO A 35 -2.35 -7.71 6.25
CA PRO A 35 -2.52 -6.28 5.99
C PRO A 35 -3.23 -5.58 7.14
N ASN A 36 -2.89 -4.31 7.35
CA ASN A 36 -3.52 -3.52 8.41
C ASN A 36 -5.03 -3.35 8.15
N GLY A 37 -5.86 -3.70 9.13
CA GLY A 37 -7.33 -3.65 9.01
C GLY A 37 -7.99 -4.95 8.52
N GLU A 38 -7.22 -5.94 8.06
CA GLU A 38 -7.75 -7.20 7.56
C GLU A 38 -7.83 -8.30 8.63
N SER A 39 -8.69 -9.28 8.38
CA SER A 39 -8.91 -10.41 9.31
C SER A 39 -8.09 -11.66 8.98
N GLN A 40 -7.60 -11.77 7.75
CA GLN A 40 -6.93 -12.96 7.22
C GLN A 40 -5.41 -12.77 7.11
N PHE A 41 -4.69 -13.89 7.03
CA PHE A 41 -3.27 -13.95 6.70
C PHE A 41 -3.17 -14.66 5.34
N ASP A 42 -3.03 -13.87 4.29
CA ASP A 42 -3.07 -14.31 2.91
C ASP A 42 -2.00 -13.64 2.05
N GLU A 43 -1.27 -12.67 2.60
CA GLU A 43 -0.25 -11.92 1.89
C GLU A 43 1.15 -12.44 2.09
N THR A 44 1.99 -12.37 1.06
CA THR A 44 3.44 -12.58 1.20
C THR A 44 4.23 -11.28 1.08
N GLN A 45 3.55 -10.18 0.76
CA GLN A 45 4.13 -8.86 0.59
C GLN A 45 3.16 -7.78 1.09
N ILE A 46 3.67 -6.72 1.72
CA ILE A 46 2.91 -5.51 2.05
C ILE A 46 3.70 -4.28 1.60
N GLN A 47 3.07 -3.43 0.79
CA GLN A 47 3.62 -2.12 0.45
C GLN A 47 3.13 -1.06 1.44
N PHE A 48 4.03 -0.19 1.88
CA PHE A 48 3.71 0.87 2.83
C PHE A 48 4.58 2.11 2.64
N LEU A 49 4.02 3.28 2.94
CA LEU A 49 4.77 4.52 3.08
C LEU A 49 5.46 4.57 4.44
N ALA A 50 6.73 4.94 4.43
CA ALA A 50 7.53 5.15 5.64
C ALA A 50 7.19 6.50 6.31
N LEU A 51 5.94 6.64 6.76
CA LEU A 51 5.35 7.91 7.23
C LEU A 51 6.09 8.58 8.38
N SER A 52 6.01 9.91 8.40
CA SER A 52 6.37 10.73 9.56
C SER A 52 5.27 10.69 10.63
N ASP A 53 5.69 10.69 11.89
CA ASP A 53 4.79 10.89 13.05
C ASP A 53 4.79 12.37 13.52
N ASN A 54 5.58 13.24 12.88
CA ASN A 54 5.79 14.63 13.28
C ASN A 54 5.42 15.59 12.14
N GLY A 55 4.21 16.15 12.21
CA GLY A 55 3.75 17.15 11.23
C GLY A 55 3.11 16.50 10.00
N ASP A 56 3.53 16.90 8.80
CA ASP A 56 3.04 16.36 7.53
C ASP A 56 3.53 14.91 7.40
N ALA A 57 2.62 13.96 7.17
CA ALA A 57 2.92 12.53 7.18
C ALA A 57 3.87 12.14 6.04
N GLY A 58 3.87 12.91 4.95
CA GLY A 58 4.64 12.70 3.72
C GLY A 58 6.12 13.08 3.77
N VAL A 59 6.61 13.70 4.84
CA VAL A 59 7.99 14.22 4.91
C VAL A 59 8.72 13.74 6.17
N LEU A 60 9.86 13.09 5.99
CA LEU A 60 10.77 12.73 7.10
C LEU A 60 11.83 13.80 7.29
N ALA A 61 11.88 14.40 8.47
CA ALA A 61 12.91 15.37 8.84
C ALA A 61 14.29 14.70 9.02
N PRO A 62 15.41 15.46 8.94
CA PRO A 62 16.75 14.93 9.19
C PRO A 62 16.86 14.22 10.55
N GLY A 63 17.31 12.96 10.54
CA GLY A 63 17.46 12.13 11.74
C GLY A 63 16.14 11.62 12.33
N GLU A 64 15.00 11.89 11.70
CA GLU A 64 13.72 11.34 12.13
C GLU A 64 13.69 9.83 11.90
N SER A 65 13.18 9.12 12.90
CA SER A 65 13.00 7.66 12.89
C SER A 65 11.56 7.31 13.23
N ASN A 66 11.00 6.35 12.51
CA ASN A 66 9.70 5.79 12.81
C ASN A 66 9.66 4.29 12.47
N THR A 67 8.51 3.64 12.69
CA THR A 67 8.35 2.20 12.51
C THR A 67 7.07 1.86 11.77
N PHE A 68 7.15 0.79 10.99
CA PHE A 68 5.99 0.08 10.45
C PHE A 68 5.95 -1.32 11.08
N THR A 69 4.78 -1.82 11.44
CA THR A 69 4.65 -3.16 12.01
C THR A 69 3.55 -3.94 11.33
N ALA A 70 3.89 -5.15 10.86
CA ALA A 70 2.95 -6.12 10.32
C ALA A 70 2.88 -7.35 11.22
N GLU A 71 1.74 -8.03 11.20
CA GLU A 71 1.57 -9.33 11.84
C GLU A 71 1.78 -10.44 10.82
N PHE A 72 2.28 -11.58 11.28
CA PHE A 72 2.48 -12.75 10.41
C PHE A 72 2.19 -14.06 11.12
N ILE A 73 1.96 -15.10 10.33
CA ILE A 73 1.94 -16.50 10.75
C ILE A 73 2.85 -17.32 9.83
N PRO A 74 3.46 -18.43 10.29
CA PRO A 74 4.11 -19.37 9.39
C PRO A 74 3.12 -19.92 8.35
N ASP A 75 3.54 -20.06 7.10
CA ASP A 75 2.69 -20.54 5.99
C ASP A 75 2.38 -22.05 6.04
N GLY A 76 3.03 -22.77 6.97
CA GLY A 76 2.90 -24.22 7.16
C GLY A 76 4.04 -25.04 6.57
N THR A 77 5.03 -24.40 5.93
CA THR A 77 6.22 -25.07 5.43
C THR A 77 7.10 -25.50 6.61
N ALA A 78 7.21 -26.81 6.82
CA ALA A 78 7.91 -27.36 7.97
C ALA A 78 9.43 -27.17 7.89
N ASP A 79 10.04 -26.91 9.05
CA ASP A 79 11.49 -26.84 9.24
C ASP A 79 12.21 -25.81 8.33
N GLN A 80 11.51 -24.74 7.92
CA GLN A 80 12.09 -23.61 7.21
C GLN A 80 12.27 -22.40 8.13
N GLU A 81 13.29 -21.59 7.84
CA GLU A 81 13.46 -20.27 8.43
C GLU A 81 12.47 -19.28 7.77
N ILE A 82 11.92 -18.38 8.56
CA ILE A 82 11.10 -17.27 8.06
C ILE A 82 12.06 -16.10 7.80
N ASN A 83 12.11 -15.66 6.55
CA ASN A 83 12.93 -14.52 6.13
C ASN A 83 12.04 -13.33 5.82
N PHE A 84 12.55 -12.13 6.10
CA PHE A 84 11.92 -10.88 5.72
C PHE A 84 12.92 -10.02 4.96
N SER A 85 12.47 -9.41 3.86
CA SER A 85 13.20 -8.39 3.11
C SER A 85 12.38 -7.11 3.04
N VAL A 86 13.08 -5.98 2.95
CA VAL A 86 12.46 -4.68 2.74
C VAL A 86 13.21 -3.98 1.61
N ASP A 87 12.47 -3.63 0.57
CA ASP A 87 13.03 -3.02 -0.64
C ASP A 87 12.23 -1.78 -1.05
N SER A 88 12.88 -0.82 -1.67
CA SER A 88 12.24 0.32 -2.33
C SER A 88 12.02 0.02 -3.80
N LEU A 89 10.88 0.44 -4.35
CA LEU A 89 10.63 0.32 -5.79
C LEU A 89 11.49 1.32 -6.60
N ASP A 90 11.82 0.95 -7.84
CA ASP A 90 12.54 1.85 -8.76
C ASP A 90 11.60 2.99 -9.18
N SER A 91 11.90 4.21 -8.75
CA SER A 91 11.04 5.38 -8.98
C SER A 91 10.81 5.68 -10.46
N GLY A 92 11.77 5.35 -11.34
CA GLY A 92 11.67 5.57 -12.78
C GLY A 92 10.91 4.48 -13.53
N GLN A 93 10.50 3.40 -12.86
CA GLN A 93 9.76 2.31 -13.48
C GLN A 93 8.37 2.78 -13.90
N VAL A 94 8.00 2.48 -15.15
CA VAL A 94 6.67 2.73 -15.68
C VAL A 94 5.71 1.66 -15.17
N ILE A 95 4.54 2.09 -14.69
CA ILE A 95 3.48 1.20 -14.25
C ILE A 95 2.48 0.99 -15.39
N ASP A 96 2.24 -0.26 -15.77
CA ASP A 96 1.17 -0.62 -16.71
C ASP A 96 -0.17 -0.72 -15.96
N TRP A 97 -0.73 0.44 -15.62
CA TRP A 97 -2.03 0.53 -14.95
C TRP A 97 -3.14 -0.18 -15.73
N GLU A 98 -3.12 -0.12 -17.06
CA GLU A 98 -4.17 -0.73 -17.88
C GLU A 98 -4.22 -2.26 -17.69
N SER A 99 -3.06 -2.91 -17.49
CA SER A 99 -3.00 -4.33 -17.17
C SER A 99 -3.71 -4.70 -15.86
N LEU A 100 -3.84 -3.74 -14.93
CA LEU A 100 -4.43 -3.93 -13.61
C LEU A 100 -5.94 -3.66 -13.59
N ARG A 101 -6.50 -3.05 -14.65
CA ARG A 101 -7.90 -2.59 -14.67
C ARG A 101 -8.89 -3.71 -14.37
N GLU A 102 -8.78 -4.87 -15.01
CA GLU A 102 -9.78 -5.92 -14.83
C GLU A 102 -9.62 -6.65 -13.48
N SER A 103 -8.38 -6.89 -13.04
CA SER A 103 -8.11 -7.55 -11.75
C SER A 103 -8.43 -6.66 -10.54
N SER A 104 -8.38 -5.35 -10.72
CA SER A 104 -8.77 -4.36 -9.70
C SER A 104 -10.27 -4.09 -9.63
N ARG A 105 -11.06 -4.62 -10.58
CA ARG A 105 -12.50 -4.42 -10.58
C ARG A 105 -13.14 -5.22 -9.45
N PRO A 106 -13.94 -4.60 -8.57
CA PRO A 106 -14.77 -5.35 -7.64
C PRO A 106 -15.86 -6.15 -8.38
N ASP A 107 -16.10 -7.39 -7.97
CA ASP A 107 -17.05 -8.32 -8.63
C ASP A 107 -18.48 -7.75 -8.76
N ASP A 108 -18.90 -6.92 -7.79
CA ASP A 108 -20.23 -6.31 -7.74
C ASP A 108 -20.38 -5.06 -8.63
N ILE A 109 -19.32 -4.63 -9.30
CA ILE A 109 -19.32 -3.44 -10.17
C ILE A 109 -19.38 -3.87 -11.64
N PRO A 110 -20.41 -3.44 -12.40
CA PRO A 110 -20.48 -3.69 -13.82
C PRO A 110 -19.25 -3.13 -14.57
N PRO A 111 -18.72 -3.84 -15.59
CA PRO A 111 -17.52 -3.42 -16.31
C PRO A 111 -17.58 -1.98 -16.84
N GLU A 112 -18.72 -1.56 -17.39
CA GLU A 112 -18.92 -0.21 -17.92
C GLU A 112 -18.86 0.88 -16.84
N ALA A 113 -19.28 0.57 -15.62
CA ALA A 113 -19.20 1.49 -14.49
C ALA A 113 -17.76 1.58 -13.97
N TRP A 114 -17.09 0.42 -13.87
CA TRP A 114 -15.68 0.37 -13.46
C TRP A 114 -14.77 1.12 -14.41
N ASN A 115 -14.97 0.98 -15.73
CA ASN A 115 -14.16 1.68 -16.72
C ASN A 115 -14.18 3.20 -16.51
N LYS A 116 -15.32 3.78 -16.13
CA LYS A 116 -15.40 5.23 -15.86
C LYS A 116 -14.62 5.64 -14.62
N VAL A 117 -14.72 4.86 -13.55
CA VAL A 117 -13.97 5.11 -12.30
C VAL A 117 -12.47 5.00 -12.57
N TYR A 118 -12.07 3.96 -13.29
CA TYR A 118 -10.68 3.71 -13.63
C TYR A 118 -10.11 4.76 -14.61
N ASP A 119 -10.92 5.26 -15.55
CA ASP A 119 -10.51 6.34 -16.45
C ASP A 119 -10.27 7.66 -15.70
N ASN A 120 -11.05 7.94 -14.64
CA ASN A 120 -10.78 9.07 -13.75
C ASN A 120 -9.46 8.86 -13.00
N PHE A 121 -9.27 7.68 -12.40
CA PHE A 121 -8.03 7.31 -11.72
C PHE A 121 -6.79 7.45 -12.61
N LEU A 122 -6.86 6.97 -13.86
CA LEU A 122 -5.77 7.11 -14.84
C LEU A 122 -5.44 8.56 -15.20
N ALA A 123 -6.38 9.49 -14.99
CA ALA A 123 -6.14 10.91 -15.20
C ALA A 123 -5.34 11.55 -14.04
N GLU A 124 -5.27 10.88 -12.89
CA GLU A 124 -4.73 11.43 -11.63
C GLU A 124 -3.45 10.70 -11.17
N VAL A 125 -3.35 9.37 -11.33
CA VAL A 125 -2.24 8.56 -10.78
C VAL A 125 -0.88 8.73 -11.48
N GLY A 126 -0.84 9.30 -12.68
CA GLY A 126 0.38 9.38 -13.49
C GLY A 126 0.80 8.03 -14.08
N THR A 127 2.09 7.87 -14.40
CA THR A 127 2.58 6.71 -15.19
C THR A 127 3.77 5.98 -14.58
N THR A 128 4.38 6.54 -13.55
CA THR A 128 5.60 5.99 -12.93
C THR A 128 5.39 5.61 -11.48
N VAL A 129 6.32 4.85 -10.91
CA VAL A 129 6.37 4.57 -9.47
C VAL A 129 6.52 5.86 -8.65
N GLU A 130 7.25 6.85 -9.15
CA GLU A 130 7.35 8.17 -8.49
C GLU A 130 5.99 8.88 -8.43
N ASP A 131 5.23 8.88 -9.54
CA ASP A 131 3.87 9.45 -9.56
C ASP A 131 2.95 8.71 -8.58
N TYR A 132 3.04 7.37 -8.55
CA TYR A 132 2.28 6.54 -7.62
C TYR A 132 2.61 6.86 -6.16
N GLN A 133 3.90 6.94 -5.82
CA GLN A 133 4.33 7.29 -4.47
C GLN A 133 3.80 8.68 -4.08
N GLN A 134 3.87 9.66 -4.98
CA GLN A 134 3.36 11.00 -4.72
C GLN A 134 1.85 11.02 -4.46
N LEU A 135 1.07 10.25 -5.24
CA LEU A 135 -0.37 10.07 -5.01
C LEU A 135 -0.66 9.49 -3.62
N LEU A 136 0.06 8.44 -3.23
CA LEU A 136 -0.11 7.82 -1.92
C LEU A 136 0.24 8.80 -0.79
N ILE A 137 1.28 9.62 -0.97
CA ILE A 137 1.68 10.65 -0.01
C ILE A 137 0.56 11.67 0.18
N GLU A 138 -0.02 12.17 -0.91
CA GLU A 138 -1.11 13.14 -0.85
C GLU A 138 -2.33 12.59 -0.10
N ASN A 139 -2.65 11.32 -0.32
CA ASN A 139 -3.72 10.64 0.40
C ASN A 139 -3.40 10.41 1.88
N ALA A 140 -2.15 10.06 2.21
CA ALA A 140 -1.71 9.88 3.58
C ALA A 140 -1.72 11.20 4.35
N ASP A 141 -1.28 12.29 3.73
CA ASP A 141 -1.33 13.64 4.31
C ASP A 141 -2.77 14.06 4.56
N TYR A 142 -3.68 13.85 3.60
CA TYR A 142 -5.10 14.15 3.77
C TYR A 142 -5.73 13.38 4.97
N LEU A 143 -5.44 12.09 5.10
CA LEU A 143 -5.93 11.28 6.22
C LEU A 143 -5.29 11.73 7.55
N SER A 144 -4.02 12.10 7.53
CA SER A 144 -3.31 12.63 8.71
C SER A 144 -3.93 13.93 9.23
N GLU A 145 -4.36 14.83 8.33
CA GLU A 145 -5.12 16.04 8.71
C GLU A 145 -6.44 15.71 9.44
N LEU A 146 -7.03 14.54 9.15
CA LEU A 146 -8.23 14.02 9.81
C LEU A 146 -7.91 13.23 11.10
N GLY A 147 -6.64 13.06 11.45
CA GLY A 147 -6.17 12.32 12.62
C GLY A 147 -6.02 10.82 12.40
N GLU A 148 -6.06 10.36 11.15
CA GLU A 148 -5.89 8.95 10.78
C GLU A 148 -4.51 8.75 10.14
N SER A 149 -3.69 7.88 10.71
CA SER A 149 -2.40 7.49 10.13
C SER A 149 -2.56 6.20 9.36
N GLU A 150 -2.47 6.27 8.04
CA GLU A 150 -2.60 5.11 7.15
C GLU A 150 -1.34 4.95 6.29
N PRO A 151 -0.40 4.08 6.68
CA PRO A 151 0.80 3.83 5.89
C PRO A 151 0.59 2.78 4.80
N ASN A 152 -0.46 1.96 4.82
CA ASN A 152 -0.65 0.86 3.87
C ASN A 152 -1.02 1.39 2.48
N ALA A 153 -0.22 1.04 1.47
CA ALA A 153 -0.39 1.50 0.10
C ALA A 153 -1.76 1.09 -0.49
N ASP A 154 -2.24 -0.11 -0.17
CA ASP A 154 -3.51 -0.64 -0.66
C ASP A 154 -4.68 0.18 -0.13
N ASN A 155 -4.63 0.55 1.15
CA ASN A 155 -5.67 1.35 1.80
C ASN A 155 -5.67 2.79 1.25
N LEU A 156 -4.49 3.36 0.99
CA LEU A 156 -4.33 4.68 0.39
C LEU A 156 -4.80 4.70 -1.08
N LEU A 157 -4.51 3.66 -1.85
CA LEU A 157 -5.01 3.51 -3.23
C LEU A 157 -6.52 3.25 -3.26
N ALA A 158 -7.03 2.47 -2.32
CA ALA A 158 -8.47 2.28 -2.15
C ALA A 158 -9.18 3.60 -1.85
N PHE A 159 -8.59 4.44 -1.01
CA PHE A 159 -9.08 5.79 -0.75
C PHE A 159 -9.10 6.62 -2.05
N GLU A 160 -8.07 6.52 -2.89
CA GLU A 160 -8.07 7.20 -4.20
C GLU A 160 -9.25 6.80 -5.08
N PHE A 161 -9.50 5.49 -5.23
CA PHE A 161 -10.64 5.02 -6.00
C PHE A 161 -11.98 5.51 -5.42
N GLN A 162 -12.07 5.68 -4.10
CA GLN A 162 -13.26 6.28 -3.48
C GLN A 162 -13.41 7.75 -3.88
N GLN A 163 -12.32 8.53 -3.91
CA GLN A 163 -12.32 9.93 -4.36
C GLN A 163 -12.72 10.02 -5.84
N ALA A 164 -12.06 9.26 -6.72
CA ALA A 164 -12.30 9.23 -8.17
C ALA A 164 -13.71 8.74 -8.56
N SER A 165 -14.38 8.00 -7.66
CA SER A 165 -15.75 7.50 -7.84
C SER A 165 -16.87 8.51 -7.51
N ASP A 166 -16.50 9.75 -7.17
CA ASP A 166 -17.43 10.86 -6.95
C ASP A 166 -18.30 10.67 -5.67
N PHE A 167 -17.66 10.38 -4.51
CA PHE A 167 -18.13 10.36 -3.09
C PHE A 167 -19.54 9.82 -2.71
N GLY A 168 -20.38 9.38 -3.64
CA GLY A 168 -21.83 9.33 -3.43
C GLY A 168 -22.53 8.02 -3.77
N SER A 169 -21.88 7.07 -4.45
CA SER A 169 -22.58 5.85 -4.91
C SER A 169 -21.89 4.50 -4.66
N ILE A 170 -20.61 4.50 -4.27
CA ILE A 170 -19.83 3.25 -4.16
C ILE A 170 -19.31 2.97 -2.73
N THR A 171 -19.27 3.97 -1.85
CA THR A 171 -18.80 3.88 -0.44
C THR A 171 -19.48 2.78 0.40
N GLN A 172 -20.68 2.32 0.03
CA GLN A 172 -21.37 1.22 0.74
C GLN A 172 -20.98 -0.20 0.28
N ARG A 173 -20.21 -0.36 -0.80
CA ARG A 173 -19.95 -1.67 -1.44
C ARG A 173 -18.50 -2.14 -1.37
N TYR A 174 -17.59 -1.28 -0.97
CA TYR A 174 -16.18 -1.65 -0.79
C TYR A 174 -16.01 -2.33 0.57
N SER A 175 -16.12 -3.66 0.61
CA SER A 175 -15.47 -4.40 1.69
C SER A 175 -13.99 -4.52 1.34
N LEU A 176 -13.13 -4.15 2.28
CA LEU A 176 -11.66 -4.08 2.18
C LEU A 176 -11.02 -5.29 1.46
N GLY A 177 -11.62 -6.48 1.55
CA GLY A 177 -11.15 -7.70 0.87
C GLY A 177 -11.15 -7.73 -0.67
N SER A 178 -11.70 -6.75 -1.40
CA SER A 178 -11.56 -6.69 -2.88
C SER A 178 -10.39 -5.82 -3.36
N LEU A 179 -9.74 -5.08 -2.47
CA LEU A 179 -8.70 -4.10 -2.79
C LEU A 179 -7.28 -4.71 -2.72
N VAL A 180 -7.17 -5.81 -1.99
CA VAL A 180 -5.98 -6.67 -1.81
C VAL A 180 -5.36 -7.13 -3.15
N ALA A 181 -6.16 -7.22 -4.22
CA ALA A 181 -5.66 -7.68 -5.52
C ALA A 181 -4.85 -6.63 -6.31
N ILE A 182 -4.88 -5.34 -5.94
CA ILE A 182 -4.38 -4.25 -6.81
C ILE A 182 -2.88 -3.99 -6.60
N ALA A 183 -2.39 -4.00 -5.36
CA ALA A 183 -1.00 -3.67 -5.07
C ALA A 183 -0.02 -4.84 -5.26
N ASN A 184 -0.50 -6.08 -5.06
CA ASN A 184 0.29 -7.29 -5.26
C ASN A 184 0.74 -7.51 -6.72
N LEU A 185 0.18 -6.74 -7.66
CA LEU A 185 0.51 -6.82 -9.08
C LEU A 185 1.74 -6.00 -9.49
N LEU A 186 2.17 -5.01 -8.70
CA LEU A 186 3.37 -4.22 -9.01
C LEU A 186 4.67 -5.02 -8.82
N ALA A 187 4.66 -6.06 -7.98
CA ALA A 187 5.80 -6.96 -7.79
C ALA A 187 5.89 -8.10 -8.83
N ILE A 188 4.81 -8.39 -9.55
CA ILE A 188 4.78 -9.46 -10.58
C ILE A 188 5.17 -8.92 -11.97
N ALA A 189 5.24 -7.59 -12.13
CA ALA A 189 5.60 -6.93 -13.39
C ALA A 189 7.12 -6.77 -13.64
N THR A 190 7.98 -7.34 -12.80
CA THR A 190 9.46 -7.37 -12.96
C THR A 190 9.98 -8.68 -13.55
#